data_AF-A0A0B2WMA9-F1
#
_entry.id   AF-A0A0B2WMA9-F1
#
_cell.length_a   1.000
_cell.length_b   1.000
_cell.length_c   1.000
_cell.angle_alpha   90.00
_cell.angle_beta   90.00
_cell.angle_gamma   90.00
#
_symmetry.space_group_name_H-M   'P 1'
#
loop_
_entity.id
_entity.type
_entity.pdbx_description
1 polymer ?
#
loop_
_entity_poly.entity_id
_entity_poly.type
_entity_poly.pdbx_seq_one_letter_code
_entity_poly.pdbx_strand_id
1 'polypeptide(L)'
;MKLVHCSPLSPILLLTLPFAGAKQKISLQWAICDSDPQETLVKLGLSSTTPPYKENPITYYDEQPPVHIHSGIMFRTKTNKGRPLSTIKVRFDKETSNVPGFVTCGWDRYGYNSPAYSCEKRCPLDPAAPEEIWHREQVEFAERYQDINWTALTAYGPYPNAKWKVRINGHKAKFDDVVAEGLHLMEIETKVPEAKAHDFLEATMRYLRDRGVALCRLQEGKTMRLFRAMGLAGEDEL
;
A
#
# COMPACT_ATOMS: atom_id res chain seq x y z
N MET A 1 -39.04 37.03 51.83
CA MET A 1 -39.16 36.08 50.71
C MET A 1 -37.80 35.88 50.07
N LYS A 2 -37.22 34.68 50.18
CA LYS A 2 -36.13 34.20 49.32
C LYS A 2 -36.56 32.82 48.83
N LEU A 3 -36.88 32.73 47.54
CA LEU A 3 -37.26 31.50 46.87
C LEU A 3 -35.98 30.74 46.49
N VAL A 4 -35.81 29.56 47.10
CA VAL A 4 -35.06 28.44 46.53
C VAL A 4 -36.02 27.71 45.58
N HIS A 5 -35.53 27.15 44.47
CA HIS A 5 -35.91 25.86 43.84
C HIS A 5 -35.26 25.79 42.44
N CYS A 6 -34.25 24.92 42.28
CA CYS A 6 -34.32 23.57 41.69
C CYS A 6 -34.34 23.57 40.15
N SER A 7 -33.16 23.42 39.55
CA SER A 7 -32.99 23.04 38.15
C SER A 7 -33.16 21.51 37.97
N PRO A 8 -33.86 21.02 36.94
CA PRO A 8 -33.96 19.59 36.68
C PRO A 8 -32.75 19.10 35.88
N LEU A 9 -32.05 18.11 36.42
CA LEU A 9 -31.06 17.31 35.69
C LEU A 9 -31.80 16.33 34.76
N SER A 10 -31.69 16.52 33.44
CA SER A 10 -32.05 15.49 32.46
C SER A 10 -30.85 14.55 32.25
N PRO A 11 -31.00 13.23 32.43
CA PRO A 11 -29.96 12.29 32.06
C PRO A 11 -29.95 12.13 30.53
N ILE A 12 -28.89 12.59 29.88
CA ILE A 12 -28.61 12.28 28.48
C ILE A 12 -28.25 10.79 28.42
N LEU A 13 -29.17 9.98 27.91
CA LEU A 13 -28.95 8.57 27.61
C LEU A 13 -28.03 8.45 26.39
N LEU A 14 -26.73 8.32 26.62
CA LEU A 14 -25.75 8.02 25.57
C LEU A 14 -25.97 6.58 25.07
N LEU A 15 -26.71 6.46 23.96
CA LEU A 15 -26.78 5.23 23.17
C LEU A 15 -25.40 4.96 22.56
N THR A 16 -24.59 4.14 23.23
CA THR A 16 -23.39 3.54 22.65
C THR A 16 -23.84 2.53 21.60
N LEU A 17 -23.97 2.99 20.35
CA LEU A 17 -24.11 2.08 19.21
C LEU A 17 -22.86 1.18 19.20
N PRO A 18 -23.01 -0.15 19.24
CA PRO A 18 -21.88 -1.04 19.11
C PRO A 18 -21.37 -0.88 17.67
N PHE A 19 -20.22 -0.24 17.51
CA PHE A 19 -19.44 -0.37 16.29
C PHE A 19 -19.22 -1.88 16.10
N ALA A 20 -19.96 -2.47 15.16
CA ALA A 20 -19.72 -3.81 14.68
C ALA A 20 -18.32 -3.79 14.05
N GLY A 21 -17.30 -4.00 14.89
CA GLY A 21 -15.90 -3.96 14.52
C GLY A 21 -15.64 -5.06 13.51
N ALA A 22 -15.69 -4.71 12.23
CA ALA A 22 -14.95 -5.44 11.22
C ALA A 22 -13.51 -5.47 11.75
N LYS A 23 -13.09 -6.61 12.32
CA LYS A 23 -11.79 -6.80 12.97
C LYS A 23 -10.73 -6.09 12.14
N GLN A 24 -10.14 -5.01 12.66
CA GLN A 24 -9.16 -4.21 11.94
C GLN A 24 -8.11 -5.15 11.34
N LYS A 25 -7.84 -4.99 10.05
CA LYS A 25 -6.89 -5.82 9.30
C LYS A 25 -5.68 -4.97 8.96
N ILE A 26 -4.51 -5.59 9.04
CA ILE A 26 -3.25 -5.02 8.59
C ILE A 26 -2.77 -5.75 7.33
N SER A 27 -2.21 -4.99 6.38
CA SER A 27 -1.49 -5.53 5.23
C SER A 27 -0.05 -5.78 5.62
N LEU A 28 0.36 -7.04 5.68
CA LEU A 28 1.75 -7.43 5.88
C LEU A 28 2.40 -7.67 4.51
N GLN A 29 3.59 -7.11 4.33
CA GLN A 29 4.30 -7.09 3.06
C GLN A 29 5.77 -7.47 3.28
N TRP A 30 6.36 -8.17 2.30
CA TRP A 30 7.77 -8.53 2.28
C TRP A 30 8.37 -8.24 0.92
N ALA A 31 9.43 -7.44 0.91
CA ALA A 31 10.23 -7.19 -0.29
C ALA A 31 11.16 -8.39 -0.55
N ILE A 32 11.08 -8.94 -1.76
CA ILE A 32 11.84 -10.09 -2.21
C ILE A 32 12.96 -9.63 -3.15
N CYS A 33 14.13 -10.21 -2.95
CA CYS A 33 15.39 -9.93 -3.66
C CYS A 33 16.02 -11.24 -4.20
N ASP A 34 15.20 -12.27 -4.43
CA ASP A 34 15.57 -13.37 -5.30
C ASP A 34 15.89 -12.84 -6.71
N SER A 35 16.60 -13.61 -7.52
CA SER A 35 17.09 -13.14 -8.83
C SER A 35 15.97 -12.94 -9.86
N ASP A 36 14.96 -13.82 -9.81
CA ASP A 36 13.82 -13.81 -10.72
C ASP A 36 12.55 -14.38 -10.03
N PRO A 37 11.35 -14.15 -10.61
CA PRO A 37 10.11 -14.65 -10.01
C PRO A 37 9.94 -16.16 -10.10
N GLN A 38 10.54 -16.85 -11.08
CA GLN A 38 10.44 -18.30 -11.21
C GLN A 38 11.15 -19.03 -10.07
N GLU A 39 12.33 -18.54 -9.67
CA GLU A 39 13.05 -19.00 -8.48
C GLU A 39 12.17 -18.82 -7.22
N THR A 40 11.59 -17.62 -7.06
CA THR A 40 10.70 -17.33 -5.92
C THR A 40 9.50 -18.28 -5.90
N LEU A 41 8.87 -18.55 -7.05
CA LEU A 41 7.72 -19.45 -7.14
C LEU A 41 8.06 -20.88 -6.67
N VAL A 42 9.23 -21.41 -7.07
CA VAL A 42 9.70 -22.72 -6.63
C VAL A 42 9.88 -22.77 -5.12
N LYS A 43 10.53 -21.75 -4.54
CA LYS A 43 10.71 -21.64 -3.09
C LYS A 43 9.38 -21.54 -2.33
N LEU A 44 8.37 -20.93 -2.95
CA LEU A 44 7.00 -20.87 -2.43
C LEU A 44 6.16 -22.14 -2.68
N GLY A 45 6.74 -23.18 -3.26
CA GLY A 45 6.10 -24.47 -3.50
C GLY A 45 5.19 -24.52 -4.73
N LEU A 46 5.41 -23.64 -5.70
CA LEU A 46 4.76 -23.66 -7.02
C LEU A 46 5.75 -24.12 -8.09
N SER A 47 5.23 -24.51 -9.27
CA SER A 47 6.11 -24.76 -10.42
C SER A 47 6.72 -23.44 -10.92
N SER A 48 7.97 -23.47 -11.39
CA SER A 48 8.61 -22.34 -12.07
C SER A 48 7.84 -21.89 -13.33
N THR A 49 7.07 -22.79 -13.94
CA THR A 49 6.25 -22.50 -15.12
C THR A 49 4.84 -22.04 -14.78
N THR A 50 4.52 -21.83 -13.49
CA THR A 50 3.18 -21.38 -13.08
C THR A 50 2.89 -19.99 -13.65
N PRO A 51 1.90 -19.82 -14.53
CA PRO A 51 1.62 -18.51 -15.10
C PRO A 51 0.99 -17.58 -14.05
N PRO A 52 1.18 -16.26 -14.16
CA PRO A 52 0.46 -15.32 -13.32
C PRO A 52 -1.04 -15.46 -13.58
N TYR A 53 -1.85 -15.32 -12.53
CA TYR A 53 -3.31 -15.39 -12.68
C TYR A 53 -3.89 -14.09 -13.28
N LYS A 54 -3.08 -13.03 -13.31
CA LYS A 54 -3.37 -11.78 -14.01
C LYS A 54 -2.10 -10.94 -14.16
N GLU A 55 -2.15 -10.04 -15.12
CA GLU A 55 -1.16 -9.00 -15.34
C GLU A 55 -1.85 -7.64 -15.24
N ASN A 56 -1.32 -6.76 -14.39
CA ASN A 56 -1.95 -5.47 -14.08
C ASN A 56 -0.91 -4.34 -14.21
N PRO A 57 -0.57 -3.90 -15.45
CA PRO A 57 0.44 -2.87 -15.65
C PRO A 57 0.23 -1.67 -14.73
N ILE A 58 1.35 -1.11 -14.26
CA ILE A 58 1.39 -0.05 -13.27
C ILE A 58 2.32 1.07 -13.76
N THR A 59 1.89 2.31 -13.62
CA THR A 59 2.72 3.50 -13.85
C THR A 59 2.79 4.27 -12.54
N TYR A 60 3.98 4.62 -12.08
CA TYR A 60 4.18 5.52 -10.96
C TYR A 60 4.30 6.95 -11.45
N TYR A 61 3.94 7.92 -10.64
CA TYR A 61 4.13 9.33 -10.95
C TYR A 61 4.79 10.02 -9.76
N ASP A 62 5.75 10.88 -10.04
CA ASP A 62 6.40 11.77 -9.09
C ASP A 62 7.06 12.90 -9.90
N GLU A 63 7.67 13.88 -9.25
CA GLU A 63 8.50 14.87 -9.95
C GLU A 63 9.84 14.25 -10.42
N GLN A 64 10.67 15.05 -11.09
CA GLN A 64 12.02 14.67 -11.49
C GLN A 64 13.03 15.71 -10.99
N PRO A 65 13.81 15.42 -9.92
CA PRO A 65 13.83 14.17 -9.14
C PRO A 65 12.55 13.92 -8.31
N PRO A 66 12.27 12.67 -7.89
CA PRO A 66 11.11 12.35 -7.04
C PRO A 66 11.15 13.08 -5.70
N VAL A 67 10.03 13.63 -5.26
CA VAL A 67 9.91 14.39 -4.00
C VAL A 67 8.73 13.93 -3.14
N HIS A 68 7.64 13.49 -3.77
CA HIS A 68 6.40 13.17 -3.06
C HIS A 68 6.51 11.85 -2.31
N ILE A 69 7.17 10.86 -2.91
CA ILE A 69 7.39 9.56 -2.29
C ILE A 69 8.14 9.66 -0.96
N HIS A 70 9.12 10.57 -0.87
CA HIS A 70 9.89 10.85 0.34
C HIS A 70 9.03 11.53 1.41
N SER A 71 8.04 12.31 0.99
CA SER A 71 7.03 12.91 1.87
C SER A 71 5.87 11.96 2.20
N GLY A 72 5.95 10.69 1.78
CA GLY A 72 4.92 9.68 2.06
C GLY A 72 3.69 9.74 1.15
N ILE A 73 3.73 10.51 0.05
CA ILE A 73 2.64 10.57 -0.95
C ILE A 73 3.05 9.80 -2.20
N MET A 74 2.18 8.93 -2.70
CA MET A 74 2.42 8.11 -3.88
C MET A 74 1.29 8.26 -4.88
N PHE A 75 1.66 8.58 -6.12
CA PHE A 75 0.78 8.67 -7.26
C PHE A 75 1.01 7.47 -8.19
N ARG A 76 -0.07 6.84 -8.66
CA ARG A 76 0.03 5.75 -9.64
C ARG A 76 -1.23 5.59 -10.46
N THR A 77 -1.07 5.00 -11.63
CA THR A 77 -2.17 4.36 -12.37
C THR A 77 -1.96 2.86 -12.41
N LYS A 78 -3.05 2.09 -12.45
CA LYS A 78 -3.03 0.63 -12.55
C LYS A 78 -4.30 0.10 -13.18
N THR A 79 -4.20 -1.09 -13.76
CA THR A 79 -5.40 -1.84 -14.16
C THR A 79 -5.92 -2.70 -13.00
N ASN A 80 -7.23 -2.72 -12.76
CA ASN A 80 -7.87 -3.61 -11.80
C ASN A 80 -9.14 -4.22 -12.39
N LYS A 81 -9.19 -5.55 -12.49
CA LYS A 81 -10.30 -6.30 -13.12
C LYS A 81 -10.64 -5.76 -14.52
N GLY A 82 -9.62 -5.48 -15.33
CA GLY A 82 -9.76 -4.95 -16.69
C GLY A 82 -10.13 -3.47 -16.76
N ARG A 83 -10.25 -2.75 -15.63
CA ARG A 83 -10.55 -1.31 -15.62
C ARG A 83 -9.32 -0.49 -15.23
N PRO A 84 -8.94 0.53 -16.01
CA PRO A 84 -7.86 1.44 -15.65
C PRO A 84 -8.32 2.36 -14.50
N LEU A 85 -7.46 2.55 -13.51
CA LEU A 85 -7.70 3.38 -12.34
C LEU A 85 -6.46 4.22 -12.02
N SER A 86 -6.66 5.45 -11.55
CA SER A 86 -5.65 6.21 -10.83
C SER A 86 -5.77 5.95 -9.33
N THR A 87 -4.68 6.14 -8.59
CA THR A 87 -4.64 6.00 -7.13
C THR A 87 -3.65 6.99 -6.56
N ILE A 88 -4.10 7.76 -5.57
CA ILE A 88 -3.22 8.51 -4.68
C ILE A 88 -3.24 7.82 -3.32
N LYS A 89 -2.06 7.59 -2.75
CA LYS A 89 -1.87 7.02 -1.41
C LYS A 89 -1.05 8.00 -0.57
N VAL A 90 -1.48 8.26 0.65
CA VAL A 90 -0.74 9.06 1.65
C VAL A 90 -0.43 8.17 2.84
N ARG A 91 0.82 8.18 3.30
CA ARG A 91 1.34 7.45 4.44
C ARG A 91 1.47 8.38 5.65
N PHE A 92 1.11 7.87 6.81
CA PHE A 92 1.23 8.53 8.10
C PHE A 92 1.92 7.61 9.10
N ASP A 93 2.70 8.17 10.02
CA ASP A 93 3.37 7.41 11.09
C ASP A 93 2.37 6.83 12.10
N LYS A 94 1.19 7.44 12.21
CA LYS A 94 0.14 7.08 13.17
C LYS A 94 -1.22 7.36 12.56
N GLU A 95 -2.24 6.67 13.09
CA GLU A 95 -3.63 6.96 12.74
C GLU A 95 -3.96 8.41 13.04
N THR A 96 -4.71 9.03 12.13
CA THR A 96 -5.08 10.45 12.21
C THR A 96 -6.54 10.63 11.87
N SER A 97 -7.21 11.50 12.62
CA SER A 97 -8.61 11.89 12.37
C SER A 97 -8.73 12.94 11.26
N ASN A 98 -7.61 13.56 10.86
CA ASN A 98 -7.57 14.56 9.81
C ASN A 98 -7.54 13.90 8.42
N VAL A 99 -8.52 13.05 8.13
CA VAL A 99 -8.64 12.35 6.85
C VAL A 99 -10.05 12.53 6.26
N PRO A 100 -10.19 12.87 4.97
CA PRO A 100 -11.52 13.00 4.35
C PRO A 100 -12.31 11.67 4.36
N GLY A 101 -13.62 11.74 4.58
CA GLY A 101 -14.48 10.54 4.64
C GLY A 101 -14.60 9.75 3.33
N PHE A 102 -14.13 10.30 2.20
CA PHE A 102 -14.21 9.67 0.88
C PHE A 102 -12.97 8.82 0.52
N VAL A 103 -11.99 8.70 1.41
CA VAL A 103 -10.79 7.86 1.20
C VAL A 103 -10.89 6.57 2.02
N THR A 104 -10.13 5.55 1.61
CA THR A 104 -10.05 4.28 2.33
C THR A 104 -8.71 4.17 3.04
N CYS A 105 -8.73 3.91 4.34
CA CYS A 105 -7.51 3.77 5.14
C CYS A 105 -7.32 2.37 5.69
N GLY A 106 -6.08 2.08 6.07
CA GLY A 106 -5.72 0.86 6.78
C GLY A 106 -4.25 0.83 7.15
N TRP A 107 -3.91 -0.13 8.00
CA TRP A 107 -2.54 -0.35 8.42
C TRP A 107 -1.77 -1.19 7.41
N ASP A 108 -0.52 -0.82 7.15
CA ASP A 108 0.44 -1.63 6.42
C ASP A 108 1.77 -1.77 7.18
N ARG A 109 2.45 -2.89 6.97
CA ARG A 109 3.76 -3.17 7.57
C ARG A 109 4.63 -3.92 6.58
N TYR A 110 5.85 -3.43 6.39
CA TYR A 110 6.90 -4.11 5.63
C TYR A 110 7.86 -4.81 6.57
N GLY A 111 7.96 -6.14 6.46
CA GLY A 111 8.81 -6.96 7.32
C GLY A 111 8.67 -6.57 8.81
N TYR A 112 9.80 -6.34 9.46
CA TYR A 112 9.85 -5.95 10.86
C TYR A 112 9.70 -4.45 11.14
N ASN A 113 9.58 -3.60 10.11
CA ASN A 113 9.42 -2.16 10.28
C ASN A 113 8.19 -1.84 11.15
N SER A 114 8.16 -0.65 11.73
CA SER A 114 6.96 -0.14 12.39
C SER A 114 5.77 -0.13 11.42
N PRO A 115 4.57 -0.56 11.86
CA PRO A 115 3.36 -0.38 11.09
C PRO A 115 3.16 1.10 10.73
N ALA A 116 2.63 1.37 9.56
CA ALA A 116 2.21 2.69 9.16
C ALA A 116 0.74 2.69 8.77
N TYR A 117 0.13 3.84 9.02
CA TYR A 117 -1.24 4.09 8.65
C TYR A 117 -1.24 4.70 7.26
N SER A 118 -2.00 4.13 6.33
CA SER A 118 -2.05 4.63 4.97
C SER A 118 -3.49 4.80 4.52
N CYS A 119 -3.74 5.91 3.83
CA CYS A 119 -5.02 6.21 3.21
C CYS A 119 -4.86 6.31 1.69
N GLU A 120 -5.85 5.84 0.94
CA GLU A 120 -5.86 5.92 -0.51
C GLU A 120 -7.20 6.36 -1.07
N LYS A 121 -7.13 7.14 -2.16
CA LYS A 121 -8.27 7.43 -3.03
C LYS A 121 -8.03 6.83 -4.41
N ARG A 122 -8.97 6.00 -4.85
CA ARG A 122 -8.95 5.35 -6.16
C ARG A 122 -10.09 5.89 -7.01
N CYS A 123 -9.79 6.27 -8.24
CA CYS A 123 -10.78 6.74 -9.21
C CYS A 123 -10.61 5.98 -10.54
N PRO A 124 -11.70 5.65 -11.25
CA PRO A 124 -11.61 5.19 -12.63
C PRO A 124 -10.97 6.25 -13.52
N LEU A 125 -10.15 5.81 -14.48
CA LEU A 125 -9.70 6.68 -15.56
C LEU A 125 -10.80 6.73 -16.62
N ASP A 126 -11.07 7.93 -17.15
CA ASP A 126 -12.00 8.13 -18.26
C ASP A 126 -11.28 7.85 -19.59
N PRO A 127 -11.68 6.82 -20.36
CA PRO A 127 -11.10 6.58 -21.67
C PRO A 127 -11.33 7.73 -22.67
N ALA A 128 -12.31 8.60 -22.43
CA ALA A 128 -12.61 9.76 -23.26
C ALA A 128 -11.73 10.98 -22.95
N ALA A 129 -11.05 11.00 -21.80
CA ALA A 129 -10.17 12.09 -21.35
C ALA A 129 -8.86 11.50 -20.78
N PRO A 130 -8.00 10.88 -21.62
CA PRO A 130 -6.80 10.17 -21.17
C PRO A 130 -5.77 11.07 -20.47
N GLU A 131 -5.81 12.38 -20.72
CA GLU A 131 -5.00 13.41 -20.06
C GLU A 131 -5.47 13.73 -18.63
N GLU A 132 -6.73 13.46 -18.29
CA GLU A 132 -7.30 13.71 -16.97
C GLU A 132 -7.05 12.51 -16.03
N ILE A 133 -5.79 12.34 -15.63
CA ILE A 133 -5.37 11.22 -14.77
C ILE A 133 -5.93 11.34 -13.34
N TRP A 134 -5.96 12.56 -12.81
CA TRP A 134 -6.26 12.84 -11.40
C TRP A 134 -7.66 13.41 -11.23
N HIS A 135 -8.51 12.68 -10.51
CA HIS A 135 -9.86 13.14 -10.19
C HIS A 135 -9.85 14.26 -9.14
N ARG A 136 -10.85 15.13 -9.14
CA ARG A 136 -10.96 16.25 -8.17
C ARG A 136 -10.79 15.82 -6.70
N GLU A 137 -11.43 14.72 -6.31
CA GLU A 137 -11.31 14.18 -4.94
C GLU A 137 -9.89 13.65 -4.62
N GLN A 138 -9.15 13.20 -5.63
CA GLN A 138 -7.74 12.80 -5.46
C GLN A 138 -6.86 14.04 -5.29
N VAL A 139 -7.10 15.08 -6.09
CA VAL A 139 -6.41 16.37 -5.96
C VAL A 139 -6.63 16.96 -4.57
N GLU A 140 -7.89 17.10 -4.14
CA GLU A 140 -8.27 17.58 -2.81
C GLU A 140 -7.62 16.75 -1.68
N PHE A 141 -7.51 15.43 -1.87
CA PHE A 141 -6.89 14.55 -0.89
C PHE A 141 -5.38 14.78 -0.76
N ALA A 142 -4.66 14.93 -1.87
CA ALA A 142 -3.21 15.13 -1.85
C ALA A 142 -2.84 16.52 -1.31
N GLU A 143 -3.53 17.56 -1.81
CA GLU A 143 -3.27 18.98 -1.45
C GLU A 143 -3.52 19.29 0.02
N ARG A 144 -4.28 18.43 0.72
CA ARG A 144 -4.47 18.54 2.17
C ARG A 144 -3.18 18.34 2.97
N TYR A 145 -2.20 17.61 2.42
CA TYR A 145 -1.00 17.21 3.16
C TYR A 145 0.29 17.78 2.56
N GLN A 146 0.29 18.11 1.28
CA GLN A 146 1.44 18.69 0.60
C GLN A 146 0.96 19.55 -0.58
N ASP A 147 1.66 20.64 -0.87
CA ASP A 147 1.48 21.37 -2.13
C ASP A 147 2.04 20.55 -3.29
N ILE A 148 1.23 20.31 -4.32
CA ILE A 148 1.57 19.41 -5.44
C ILE A 148 1.67 20.21 -6.72
N ASN A 149 2.84 20.21 -7.36
CA ASN A 149 2.96 20.69 -8.72
C ASN A 149 2.47 19.62 -9.70
N TRP A 150 1.15 19.57 -9.93
CA TRP A 150 0.52 18.58 -10.79
C TRP A 150 1.09 18.52 -12.21
N THR A 151 1.58 19.66 -12.73
CA THR A 151 2.19 19.73 -14.06
C THR A 151 3.62 19.20 -14.11
N ALA A 152 4.29 19.07 -12.96
CA ALA A 152 5.63 18.49 -12.86
C ALA A 152 5.62 16.98 -12.62
N LEU A 153 4.45 16.37 -12.37
CA LEU A 153 4.32 14.92 -12.22
C LEU A 153 4.64 14.22 -13.54
N THR A 154 5.76 13.50 -13.57
CA THR A 154 6.20 12.69 -14.70
C THR A 154 5.87 11.22 -14.49
N ALA A 155 5.67 10.50 -15.60
CA ALA A 155 5.36 9.08 -15.59
C ALA A 155 6.63 8.22 -15.53
N TYR A 156 6.65 7.29 -14.58
CA TYR A 156 7.63 6.21 -14.48
C TYR A 156 6.92 4.88 -14.79
N GLY A 157 7.03 4.42 -16.02
CA GLY A 157 6.31 3.25 -16.56
C GLY A 157 5.51 3.58 -17.83
N PRO A 158 4.57 2.72 -18.27
CA PRO A 158 4.03 1.57 -17.54
C PRO A 158 5.00 0.39 -17.45
N TYR A 159 4.96 -0.27 -16.29
CA TYR A 159 5.71 -1.50 -16.04
C TYR A 159 4.76 -2.70 -15.99
N PRO A 160 5.12 -3.84 -16.61
CA PRO A 160 4.45 -5.12 -16.39
C PRO A 160 4.37 -5.44 -14.90
N ASN A 161 3.26 -6.03 -14.48
CA ASN A 161 3.04 -6.40 -13.08
C ASN A 161 2.30 -7.74 -12.99
N ALA A 162 3.07 -8.80 -13.09
CA ALA A 162 2.58 -10.16 -12.99
C ALA A 162 2.21 -10.48 -11.54
N LYS A 163 1.09 -11.19 -11.34
CA LYS A 163 0.61 -11.57 -10.00
C LYS A 163 0.25 -13.05 -9.91
N TRP A 164 0.66 -13.66 -8.81
CA TRP A 164 0.36 -15.04 -8.44
C TRP A 164 -0.43 -15.10 -7.13
N LYS A 165 -1.28 -16.11 -7.00
CA LYS A 165 -1.89 -16.47 -5.71
C LYS A 165 -1.00 -17.53 -5.10
N VAL A 166 -0.48 -17.25 -3.91
CA VAL A 166 0.41 -18.17 -3.18
C VAL A 166 -0.18 -18.47 -1.81
N ARG A 167 0.38 -19.48 -1.13
CA ARG A 167 0.06 -19.75 0.27
C ARG A 167 1.32 -19.69 1.11
N ILE A 168 1.30 -18.85 2.13
CA ILE A 168 2.40 -18.68 3.08
C ILE A 168 1.90 -19.17 4.43
N ASN A 169 2.55 -20.21 4.98
CA ASN A 169 2.10 -20.86 6.21
C ASN A 169 0.59 -21.23 6.16
N GLY A 170 0.13 -21.77 5.03
CA GLY A 170 -1.27 -22.13 4.79
C GLY A 170 -2.23 -20.96 4.50
N HIS A 171 -1.82 -19.71 4.72
CA HIS A 171 -2.65 -18.52 4.51
C HIS A 171 -2.54 -17.97 3.09
N LYS A 172 -3.65 -17.44 2.58
CA LYS A 172 -3.69 -16.82 1.25
C LYS A 172 -2.81 -15.56 1.24
N ALA A 173 -1.90 -15.50 0.29
CA ALA A 173 -1.11 -14.31 0.00
C ALA A 173 -1.08 -14.07 -1.51
N LYS A 174 -0.54 -12.92 -1.89
CA LYS A 174 -0.22 -12.60 -3.28
C LYS A 174 1.28 -12.48 -3.38
N PHE A 175 1.82 -12.99 -4.46
CA PHE A 175 3.15 -12.69 -4.91
C PHE A 175 3.01 -11.85 -6.17
N ASP A 176 3.72 -10.74 -6.26
CA ASP A 176 3.73 -9.91 -7.46
C ASP A 176 5.13 -9.43 -7.83
N ASP A 177 5.31 -9.23 -9.12
CA ASP A 177 6.58 -8.84 -9.73
C ASP A 177 6.32 -7.66 -10.66
N VAL A 178 6.92 -6.51 -10.36
CA VAL A 178 6.95 -5.36 -11.26
C VAL A 178 8.30 -5.32 -11.95
N VAL A 179 8.29 -5.35 -13.28
CA VAL A 179 9.51 -5.41 -14.09
C VAL A 179 9.81 -4.05 -14.68
N ALA A 180 10.93 -3.44 -14.30
CA ALA A 180 11.40 -2.15 -14.82
C ALA A 180 12.79 -2.31 -15.43
N GLU A 181 12.90 -2.34 -16.75
CA GLU A 181 14.19 -2.41 -17.47
C GLU A 181 15.12 -3.56 -16.99
N GLY A 182 14.54 -4.73 -16.67
CA GLY A 182 15.28 -5.89 -16.15
C GLY A 182 15.40 -5.96 -14.63
N LEU A 183 14.99 -4.90 -13.90
CA LEU A 183 14.85 -4.93 -12.45
C LEU A 183 13.52 -5.60 -12.05
N HIS A 184 13.61 -6.63 -11.22
CA HIS A 184 12.46 -7.30 -10.61
C HIS A 184 12.14 -6.73 -9.23
N LEU A 185 11.03 -5.99 -9.13
CA LEU A 185 10.53 -5.41 -7.89
C LEU A 185 9.48 -6.34 -7.28
N MET A 186 9.97 -7.45 -6.73
CA MET A 186 9.13 -8.52 -6.22
C MET A 186 8.66 -8.28 -4.78
N GLU A 187 7.38 -8.58 -4.49
CA GLU A 187 6.82 -8.53 -3.13
C GLU A 187 5.82 -9.67 -2.85
N ILE A 188 5.72 -10.05 -1.58
CA ILE A 188 4.62 -10.87 -1.06
C ILE A 188 3.72 -9.98 -0.19
N GLU A 189 2.40 -10.04 -0.39
CA GLU A 189 1.41 -9.31 0.40
C GLU A 189 0.35 -10.28 0.97
N THR A 190 -0.02 -10.10 2.25
CA THR A 190 -1.22 -10.70 2.83
C THR A 190 -1.94 -9.76 3.78
N LYS A 191 -3.23 -10.00 4.01
CA LYS A 191 -4.04 -9.25 4.97
C LYS A 191 -4.47 -10.16 6.11
N VAL A 192 -4.14 -9.79 7.33
CA VAL A 192 -4.47 -10.55 8.54
C VAL A 192 -5.18 -9.65 9.56
N PRO A 193 -5.97 -10.21 10.49
CA PRO A 193 -6.45 -9.46 11.65
C PRO A 193 -5.27 -8.89 12.44
N GLU A 194 -5.37 -7.65 12.88
CA GLU A 194 -4.31 -6.94 13.61
C GLU A 194 -3.85 -7.68 14.87
N ALA A 195 -4.79 -8.23 15.63
CA ALA A 195 -4.52 -9.04 16.82
C ALA A 195 -3.66 -10.30 16.55
N LYS A 196 -3.51 -10.72 15.28
CA LYS A 196 -2.68 -11.86 14.87
C LYS A 196 -1.42 -11.43 14.09
N ALA A 197 -1.21 -10.14 13.91
CA ALA A 197 -0.19 -9.62 13.01
C ALA A 197 1.23 -10.00 13.44
N HIS A 198 1.53 -9.89 14.74
CA HIS A 198 2.84 -10.21 15.28
C HIS A 198 3.22 -11.68 15.07
N ASP A 199 2.39 -12.60 15.57
CA ASP A 199 2.64 -14.05 15.43
C ASP A 199 2.72 -14.47 13.96
N PHE A 200 1.85 -13.90 13.11
CA PHE A 200 1.86 -14.21 11.69
C PHE A 200 3.11 -13.69 10.98
N LEU A 201 3.60 -12.50 11.37
CA LEU A 201 4.84 -11.95 10.85
C LEU A 201 6.04 -12.84 11.20
N GLU A 202 6.20 -13.23 12.47
CA GLU A 202 7.30 -14.09 12.91
C GLU A 202 7.28 -15.45 12.20
N ALA A 203 6.10 -16.08 12.14
CA ALA A 203 5.94 -17.36 11.45
C ALA A 203 6.22 -17.25 9.95
N THR A 204 5.83 -16.14 9.31
CA THR A 204 6.10 -15.90 7.89
C THR A 204 7.57 -15.64 7.61
N MET A 205 8.23 -14.80 8.41
CA MET A 205 9.66 -14.53 8.28
C MET A 205 10.48 -15.81 8.38
N ARG A 206 10.13 -16.68 9.34
CA ARG A 206 10.73 -18.02 9.45
C ARG A 206 10.43 -18.88 8.24
N TYR A 207 9.16 -18.98 7.84
CA TYR A 207 8.74 -19.78 6.67
C TYR A 207 9.49 -19.41 5.39
N LEU A 208 9.66 -18.11 5.12
CA LEU A 208 10.36 -17.61 3.93
C LEU A 208 11.85 -17.92 3.99
N ARG A 209 12.50 -17.71 5.15
CA ARG A 209 13.91 -18.05 5.37
C ARG A 209 14.19 -19.55 5.26
N ASP A 210 13.36 -20.39 5.85
CA ASP A 210 13.49 -21.85 5.80
C ASP A 210 13.36 -22.40 4.37
N ARG A 211 12.72 -21.64 3.48
CA ARG A 211 12.57 -21.94 2.04
C ARG A 211 13.64 -21.29 1.17
N GLY A 212 14.60 -20.59 1.77
CA GLY A 212 15.66 -19.91 1.05
C GLY A 212 15.19 -18.72 0.21
N VAL A 213 14.02 -18.15 0.49
CA VAL A 213 13.55 -16.91 -0.18
C VAL A 213 14.45 -15.77 0.27
N ALA A 214 15.14 -15.12 -0.67
CA ALA A 214 15.98 -13.98 -0.38
C ALA A 214 15.10 -12.75 -0.11
N LEU A 215 15.05 -12.33 1.16
CA LEU A 215 14.40 -11.08 1.56
C LEU A 215 15.35 -9.91 1.34
N CYS A 216 14.84 -8.80 0.82
CA CYS A 216 15.64 -7.59 0.72
C CYS A 216 16.08 -7.11 2.10
N ARG A 217 17.31 -6.59 2.21
CA ARG A 217 17.84 -6.01 3.47
C ARG A 217 16.95 -4.86 3.96
N LEU A 218 16.62 -3.95 3.04
CA LEU A 218 15.62 -2.91 3.27
C LEU A 218 14.25 -3.43 2.88
N GLN A 219 13.34 -3.43 3.86
CA GLN A 219 11.95 -3.80 3.65
C GLN A 219 11.16 -2.53 3.33
N GLU A 220 11.01 -2.23 2.06
CA GLU A 220 10.38 -1.01 1.55
C GLU A 220 9.54 -1.32 0.29
N GLY A 221 8.65 -0.39 -0.06
CA GLY A 221 7.75 -0.57 -1.18
C GLY A 221 8.41 -0.45 -2.55
N LYS A 222 7.82 -1.10 -3.55
CA LYS A 222 8.30 -1.10 -4.95
C LYS A 222 8.73 0.28 -5.49
N THR A 223 7.98 1.35 -5.21
CA THR A 223 8.28 2.69 -5.74
C THR A 223 9.58 3.26 -5.16
N MET A 224 9.83 3.11 -3.85
CA MET A 224 11.11 3.51 -3.24
C MET A 224 12.27 2.72 -3.82
N ARG A 225 12.08 1.39 -3.96
CA ARG A 225 13.09 0.50 -4.56
C ARG A 225 13.39 0.86 -6.01
N LEU A 226 12.36 1.20 -6.79
CA LEU A 226 12.49 1.68 -8.17
C LEU A 226 13.36 2.93 -8.22
N PHE A 227 13.00 3.97 -7.48
CA PHE A 227 13.74 5.23 -7.50
C PHE A 227 15.16 5.08 -6.95
N ARG A 228 15.37 4.24 -5.93
CA ARG A 228 16.71 3.91 -5.44
C ARG A 228 17.55 3.24 -6.53
N ALA A 229 17.00 2.26 -7.24
CA ALA A 229 17.70 1.59 -8.34
C ALA A 229 18.00 2.53 -9.52
N MET A 230 17.19 3.56 -9.72
CA MET A 230 17.41 4.62 -10.72
C MET A 230 18.42 5.69 -10.25
N GLY A 231 18.93 5.62 -9.02
CA GLY A 231 19.78 6.67 -8.44
C GLY A 231 19.03 7.96 -8.08
N LEU A 232 17.70 7.89 -7.97
CA LEU A 232 16.80 9.01 -7.71
C LEU A 232 16.32 9.08 -6.25
N ALA A 233 16.56 8.05 -5.44
CA ALA A 233 16.37 8.07 -3.99
C ALA A 233 17.73 7.83 -3.31
N GLY A 234 18.15 8.76 -2.45
CA GLY A 234 19.46 8.73 -1.79
C GLY A 234 19.75 7.46 -0.99
N GLU A 235 21.03 7.11 -0.86
CA GLU A 235 21.50 6.01 -0.01
C GLU A 235 21.55 6.39 1.49
N ASP A 236 21.36 7.67 1.81
CA ASP A 236 21.72 8.28 3.11
C ASP A 236 20.62 8.31 4.19
N GLU A 237 19.56 7.49 4.07
CA GLU A 237 18.61 7.27 5.18
C GLU A 237 18.65 5.82 5.65
N LEU A 238 19.78 5.44 6.27
CA LEU A 238 20.01 4.18 6.96
C LEU A 238 20.16 4.37 8.47
#